data_AF-A0AAV4W0R2-F1
#
_entry.id   AF-A0AAV4W0R2-F1
#
_cell.length_a   1.000
_cell.length_b   1.000
_cell.length_c   1.000
_cell.angle_alpha   90.00
_cell.angle_beta   90.00
_cell.angle_gamma   90.00
#
_symmetry.space_group_name_H-M   'P 1'
#
loop_
_entity.id
_entity.type
_entity.pdbx_description
1 polymer ?
#
loop_
_entity_poly.entity_id
_entity_poly.type
_entity_poly.pdbx_seq_one_letter_code
_entity_poly.pdbx_strand_id
1 'polypeptide(L)' 'MDPKSELDKAVNAFMTYEDYLDSLLTKDDLMYLEDKDMCRELLVLGYHSSKRIISRDAFDEKKAQRAAETEHQRIIEM' A
#
# COMPACT_ATOMS: atom_id res chain seq x y z
N MET A 1 10.16 14.77 1.01
CA MET A 1 8.80 14.29 1.33
C MET A 1 8.87 13.53 2.64
N ASP A 2 7.97 13.82 3.58
CA ASP A 2 7.90 13.13 4.88
C ASP A 2 7.38 11.68 4.67
N PRO A 3 8.15 10.63 5.04
CA PRO A 3 7.71 9.24 4.93
C PRO A 3 6.36 8.96 5.60
N LYS A 4 6.06 9.64 6.71
CA LYS A 4 4.81 9.46 7.44
C LYS A 4 3.61 9.95 6.62
N SER A 5 3.77 11.08 5.92
CA SER A 5 2.74 11.63 5.04
C SER A 5 2.40 10.68 3.88
N GLU A 6 3.38 9.98 3.31
CA GLU A 6 3.14 9.04 2.21
C GLU A 6 2.42 7.76 2.67
N LEU A 7 2.77 7.26 3.86
CA LEU A 7 2.05 6.14 4.48
C LEU A 7 0.58 6.49 4.73
N ASP A 8 0.30 7.66 5.29
CA ASP A 8 -1.06 8.11 5.54
C ASP A 8 -1.87 8.30 4.26
N LYS A 9 -1.25 8.76 3.17
CA LYS A 9 -1.90 8.83 1.85
C LYS A 9 -2.24 7.45 1.31
N ALA A 10 -1.29 6.51 1.35
CA ALA A 10 -1.49 5.16 0.83
C ALA A 10 -2.61 4.42 1.59
N VAL A 11 -2.57 4.45 2.91
CA VAL A 11 -3.57 3.79 3.77
C VAL A 11 -4.97 4.40 3.62
N ASN A 12 -5.05 5.69 3.28
CA ASN A 12 -6.30 6.35 2.93
C ASN A 12 -6.85 5.93 1.57
N ALA A 13 -5.97 5.84 0.57
CA ALA A 13 -6.36 5.66 -0.82
C ALA A 13 -6.68 4.21 -1.18
N PHE A 14 -6.06 3.24 -0.50
CA PHE A 14 -6.11 1.83 -0.89
C PHE A 14 -6.69 0.96 0.22
N MET A 15 -7.54 -0.01 -0.15
CA MET A 15 -8.18 -0.91 0.81
C MET A 15 -7.19 -1.97 1.30
N THR A 16 -6.46 -2.58 0.37
CA THR A 16 -5.45 -3.63 0.63
C THR A 16 -4.05 -3.17 0.23
N TYR A 17 -3.03 -3.90 0.68
CA TYR A 17 -1.66 -3.65 0.27
C TYR A 17 -1.47 -3.95 -1.23
N GLU A 18 -2.18 -4.96 -1.75
CA GLU A 18 -2.19 -5.32 -3.16
C GLU A 18 -2.78 -4.20 -4.03
N ASP A 19 -3.86 -3.53 -3.59
CA ASP A 19 -4.40 -2.36 -4.28
C ASP A 19 -3.38 -1.22 -4.34
N TYR A 20 -2.60 -1.04 -3.26
CA TYR A 20 -1.50 -0.08 -3.25
C TYR A 20 -0.40 -0.47 -4.23
N LEU A 21 0.07 -1.71 -4.23
CA LEU A 21 1.11 -2.17 -5.17
C LEU A 21 0.63 -2.06 -6.62
N ASP A 22 -0.62 -2.38 -6.89
CA ASP A 22 -1.22 -2.27 -8.22
C ASP A 22 -1.25 -0.84 -8.73
N SER A 23 -1.45 0.14 -7.84
CA SER A 23 -1.40 1.57 -8.20
C SER A 23 -0.02 2.04 -8.64
N LEU A 24 1.03 1.28 -8.34
CA LEU A 24 2.42 1.57 -8.69
C LEU A 24 2.86 0.87 -9.97
N LEU A 25 2.12 -0.14 -10.42
CA LEU A 25 2.38 -0.85 -11.67
C LEU A 25 2.12 0.05 -12.87
N THR A 26 2.98 -0.07 -13.86
CA THR A 26 2.86 0.57 -15.17
C THR A 26 2.32 -0.43 -16.19
N LYS A 27 1.91 0.10 -17.35
CA LYS A 27 1.49 -0.76 -18.48
C LYS A 27 2.62 -1.67 -18.96
N ASP A 28 3.86 -1.19 -18.90
CA ASP A 28 5.03 -1.93 -19.37
C ASP A 28 5.30 -3.15 -18.47
N ASP A 29 5.06 -3.04 -17.16
CA ASP A 29 5.22 -4.17 -16.22
C ASP A 29 4.40 -5.39 -16.63
N LEU A 30 3.13 -5.15 -16.93
CA LEU A 30 2.21 -6.20 -17.34
C LEU A 30 2.45 -6.66 -18.78
N MET A 31 3.00 -5.79 -19.64
CA MET A 31 3.31 -6.17 -21.02
C MET A 31 4.51 -7.12 -21.13
N TYR A 32 5.50 -7.01 -20.25
CA TYR A 32 6.69 -7.87 -20.31
C TYR A 32 6.58 -9.14 -19.47
N LEU A 33 5.86 -9.10 -18.35
CA LEU A 33 5.76 -10.23 -17.43
C LEU A 33 4.44 -10.99 -17.55
N GLU A 34 3.36 -10.31 -17.94
CA GLU A 34 1.98 -10.83 -18.03
C GLU A 34 1.42 -11.46 -16.74
N ASP A 35 2.23 -11.53 -15.67
CA ASP A 35 1.90 -12.03 -14.35
C ASP A 35 1.97 -10.88 -13.33
N LYS A 36 0.79 -10.51 -12.84
CA LYS A 36 0.62 -9.38 -11.93
C LYS A 36 1.24 -9.63 -10.55
N ASP A 37 1.25 -10.88 -10.08
CA ASP A 37 1.85 -11.23 -8.78
C ASP A 37 3.37 -11.16 -8.86
N MET A 38 3.95 -11.64 -9.96
CA MET A 38 5.38 -11.50 -10.22
C MET A 38 5.81 -10.03 -10.33
N CYS A 39 5.01 -9.17 -10.97
CA CYS A 39 5.29 -7.73 -11.03
C CYS A 39 5.32 -7.09 -9.64
N ARG A 40 4.39 -7.48 -8.74
CA ARG A 40 4.34 -7.00 -7.35
C ARG A 40 5.59 -7.40 -6.58
N GLU A 41 6.07 -8.64 -6.74
CA GLU A 41 7.29 -9.11 -6.10
C GLU A 41 8.52 -8.29 -6.54
N LEU A 42 8.67 -8.04 -7.84
CA LEU A 42 9.77 -7.23 -8.37
C LEU A 42 9.72 -5.77 -7.90
N LEU A 43 8.52 -5.22 -7.73
CA LEU A 43 8.32 -3.91 -7.12
C LEU A 43 8.84 -3.88 -5.69
N VAL A 44 8.40 -4.83 -4.85
CA VAL A 44 8.78 -4.91 -3.43
C VAL A 44 10.28 -5.13 -3.26
N LEU A 45 10.89 -5.94 -4.11
CA LEU A 45 12.34 -6.17 -4.13
C LEU A 45 13.14 -4.96 -4.64
N GLY A 46 12.48 -3.92 -5.18
CA GLY A 46 13.12 -2.72 -5.69
C GLY A 46 13.80 -2.89 -7.05
N TYR A 47 13.53 -3.99 -7.76
CA TYR A 47 14.10 -4.25 -9.09
C TYR A 47 13.40 -3.47 -10.20
N HIS A 48 12.13 -3.11 -10.01
CA HIS A 48 11.35 -2.37 -11.01
C HIS A 48 11.57 -0.85 -10.94
N SER A 49 11.77 -0.28 -9.74
CA SER A 49 11.97 1.17 -9.61
C SER A 49 12.83 1.51 -8.40
N SER A 50 13.57 2.62 -8.49
CA SER A 50 14.28 3.22 -7.36
C SER A 50 13.35 3.93 -6.36
N LYS A 51 12.03 3.80 -6.52
CA LYS A 51 11.06 4.37 -5.59
C LYS A 51 11.07 3.56 -4.30
N ARG A 52 11.00 4.27 -3.18
CA ARG A 52 10.85 3.64 -1.86
C ARG A 52 9.42 3.13 -1.71
N ILE A 53 9.27 1.81 -1.65
CA ILE A 53 7.99 1.14 -1.41
C ILE A 53 7.70 1.11 0.10
N ILE A 54 6.45 1.39 0.48
CA ILE A 54 5.99 1.20 1.86
C ILE A 54 5.99 -0.30 2.16
N SER A 55 6.57 -0.73 3.29
CA SER A 55 6.53 -2.15 3.66
C SER A 55 5.10 -2.60 3.99
N ARG A 56 4.81 -3.89 3.76
CA ARG A 56 3.54 -4.50 4.15
C ARG A 56 3.22 -4.24 5.61
N ASP A 57 4.16 -4.54 6.50
CA ASP A 57 3.96 -4.37 7.95
C ASP A 57 3.53 -2.96 8.32
N ALA A 58 4.18 -1.93 7.74
CA ALA A 58 3.83 -0.55 8.02
C ALA A 58 2.45 -0.17 7.48
N PHE A 59 2.07 -0.68 6.31
CA PHE A 59 0.76 -0.47 5.72
C PHE A 59 -0.34 -1.13 6.58
N ASP A 60 -0.16 -2.42 6.90
CA ASP A 60 -1.13 -3.23 7.62
C ASP A 60 -1.30 -2.75 9.07
N GLU A 61 -0.20 -2.42 9.75
CA GLU A 61 -0.24 -1.85 11.10
C GLU A 61 -1.04 -0.53 11.10
N LYS A 62 -0.76 0.37 10.15
CA LYS A 62 -1.46 1.66 10.08
C LYS A 62 -2.92 1.50 9.67
N LYS A 63 -3.25 0.52 8.84
CA LYS A 63 -4.64 0.20 8.47
C LYS A 63 -5.42 -0.32 9.68
N ALA A 64 -4.82 -1.21 10.46
CA ALA A 64 -5.40 -1.74 11.69
C ALA A 64 -5.61 -0.63 12.74
N GLN A 65 -4.63 0.25 12.93
CA GLN A 65 -4.76 1.42 13.81
C GLN A 65 -5.97 2.28 13.45
N ARG A 66 -6.16 2.60 12.17
CA ARG A 66 -7.31 3.41 11.73
C ARG A 66 -8.65 2.71 11.86
N ALA A 67 -8.69 1.41 11.63
CA ALA A 67 -9.90 0.62 11.85
C ALA A 67 -10.28 0.65 13.34
N ALA A 68 -9.31 0.50 14.24
CA ALA A 68 -9.51 0.59 15.67
C ALA A 68 -9.96 2.00 16.12
N GLU A 69 -9.35 3.07 15.58
CA GLU A 69 -9.75 4.46 15.85
C GLU A 69 -11.19 4.73 15.41
N THR A 70 -11.57 4.25 14.22
CA THR A 70 -12.92 4.40 13.66
C THR A 70 -13.96 3.67 14.51
N GLU A 71 -13.65 2.45 14.94
CA GLU A 71 -14.54 1.67 15.80
C GLU A 71 -14.65 2.27 17.20
N HIS A 72 -13.53 2.75 17.76
CA HIS A 72 -13.54 3.45 19.05
C HIS A 72 -14.43 4.70 19.02
N GLN A 73 -14.34 5.51 17.96
CA GLN A 73 -15.20 6.67 17.78
C GLN A 73 -16.68 6.29 17.67
N ARG A 74 -16.99 5.23 16.91
CA ARG A 74 -18.35 4.72 16.78
C ARG A 74 -18.94 4.31 18.14
N ILE A 75 -18.16 3.64 18.98
CA ILE A 75 -18.60 3.19 20.31
C ILE A 75 -18.86 4.38 21.26
N ILE A 76 -18.06 5.44 21.18
CA ILE A 76 -18.22 6.64 22.02
C ILE A 76 -19.48 7.45 21.64
N GLU A 77 -19.86 7.43 20.35
CA GLU A 77 -21.00 8.17 19.82
C GLU A 77 -22.35 7.42 19.92
N MET A 78 -22.36 6.19 20.47
CA MET A 78 -23.56 5.38 20.75
C MET A 78 -24.08 5.59 22.17
#